data_AF-A0A3C0T0A3-F1
#
_entry.id   AF-A0A3C0T0A3-F1
#
_cell.length_a   1.000
_cell.length_b   1.000
_cell.length_c   1.000
_cell.angle_alpha   90.00
_cell.angle_beta   90.00
_cell.angle_gamma   90.00
#
_symmetry.space_group_name_H-M   'P 1'
#
loop_
_entity.id
_entity.type
_entity.pdbx_description
1 polymer ?
#
loop_
_entity_poly.entity_id
_entity_poly.type
_entity_poly.pdbx_seq_one_letter_code
_entity_poly.pdbx_strand_id
1 'polypeptide(L)'
;MMKKQRTYSKELKQEAVKMVLEQGLTHKEVGRRLSIPSGTIGGWMTAAKAGRIPANPGDLSVAELTAQNAKLRKQLAEARMEKEILKKAAAYFAKESLPGTHVLSQLK
;
A
#
# COMPACT_ATOMS: atom_id res chain seq x y z
N MET A 1 -36.56 23.47 8.09
CA MET A 1 -35.86 23.39 9.40
C MET A 1 -34.51 22.70 9.20
N MET A 2 -33.40 23.32 9.61
CA MET A 2 -32.07 22.69 9.49
C MET A 2 -31.94 21.54 10.50
N LYS A 3 -31.74 20.31 10.01
CA LYS A 3 -31.55 19.13 10.85
C LYS A 3 -30.10 19.15 11.35
N LYS A 4 -29.89 19.31 12.66
CA LYS A 4 -28.55 19.30 13.27
C LYS A 4 -27.87 17.95 12.99
N GLN A 5 -26.80 17.96 12.20
CA GLN A 5 -26.06 16.76 11.86
C GLN A 5 -25.31 16.25 13.09
N ARG A 6 -25.57 15.00 13.51
CA ARG A 6 -24.77 14.33 14.54
C ARG A 6 -23.38 14.04 13.97
N THR A 7 -22.36 14.57 14.62
CA THR A 7 -20.96 14.23 14.36
C THR A 7 -20.58 13.02 15.21
N TYR A 8 -19.87 12.08 14.60
CA TYR A 8 -19.38 10.86 15.26
C TYR A 8 -17.87 10.82 15.08
N SER A 9 -17.16 10.35 16.12
CA SER A 9 -15.70 10.24 16.10
C SER A 9 -15.22 9.24 15.04
N LYS A 10 -13.95 9.33 14.65
CA LYS A 10 -13.37 8.44 13.64
C LYS A 10 -13.32 7.01 14.17
N GLU A 11 -12.96 6.86 15.43
CA GLU A 11 -12.81 5.60 16.15
C GLU A 11 -14.15 4.85 16.22
N LEU A 12 -15.25 5.57 16.49
CA LEU A 12 -16.58 4.98 16.55
C LEU A 12 -17.06 4.48 15.18
N LYS A 13 -16.71 5.20 14.11
CA LYS A 13 -17.01 4.77 12.74
C LYS A 13 -16.21 3.53 12.35
N GLN A 14 -14.93 3.48 12.72
CA GLN A 14 -14.06 2.33 12.47
C GLN A 14 -14.56 1.09 13.21
N GLU A 15 -14.87 1.23 14.51
CA GLU A 15 -15.39 0.13 15.32
C GLU A 15 -16.70 -0.43 14.76
N ALA A 16 -17.61 0.45 14.32
CA ALA A 16 -18.86 0.02 13.68
C ALA A 16 -18.61 -0.77 12.38
N VAL A 17 -17.66 -0.34 11.55
CA VAL A 17 -17.29 -1.04 10.31
C VAL A 17 -16.65 -2.39 10.63
N LYS A 18 -15.77 -2.44 11.64
CA LYS A 18 -15.13 -3.66 12.14
C LYS A 18 -16.14 -4.69 12.63
N MET A 19 -17.11 -4.27 13.43
CA MET A 19 -18.20 -5.14 13.90
C MET A 19 -19.01 -5.76 12.75
N VAL A 20 -19.19 -5.05 11.64
CA VAL A 20 -19.92 -5.61 10.48
C VAL A 20 -19.02 -6.52 9.64
N LEU A 21 -17.79 -6.10 9.33
CA LEU A 21 -16.90 -6.81 8.42
C LEU A 21 -16.22 -8.03 9.06
N GLU A 22 -15.73 -7.89 10.29
CA GLU A 22 -14.96 -8.95 10.96
C GLU A 22 -15.86 -9.85 11.80
N GLN A 23 -16.84 -9.28 12.50
CA GLN A 23 -17.72 -10.05 13.40
C GLN A 23 -19.03 -10.50 12.73
N GLY A 24 -19.27 -10.10 11.47
CA GLY A 24 -20.45 -10.49 10.69
C GLY A 24 -21.78 -9.94 11.24
N LEU A 25 -21.75 -8.91 12.08
CA LEU A 25 -22.97 -8.37 12.69
C LEU A 25 -23.79 -7.57 11.69
N THR A 26 -25.12 -7.66 11.80
CA THR A 26 -26.01 -6.86 10.95
C THR A 26 -25.96 -5.38 11.34
N HIS A 27 -26.23 -4.47 10.41
CA HIS A 27 -26.31 -3.03 10.70
C HIS A 27 -27.29 -2.68 11.83
N LYS A 28 -28.37 -3.46 11.97
CA LYS A 28 -29.38 -3.28 13.01
C LYS A 28 -28.82 -3.65 14.38
N GLU A 29 -28.06 -4.74 14.46
CA GLU A 29 -27.41 -5.18 15.69
C GLU A 29 -26.32 -4.21 16.13
N VAL A 30 -25.43 -3.82 15.22
CA VAL A 30 -24.39 -2.81 15.49
C VAL A 30 -25.00 -1.48 15.91
N GLY A 31 -26.07 -1.05 15.22
CA GLY A 31 -26.80 0.17 15.57
C GLY A 31 -27.40 0.11 16.97
N ARG A 32 -27.93 -1.04 17.41
CA ARG A 32 -28.42 -1.23 18.78
C ARG A 32 -27.30 -1.14 19.80
N ARG A 33 -26.17 -1.84 19.58
CA ARG A 33 -25.02 -1.87 20.50
C ARG A 33 -24.38 -0.49 20.69
N LEU A 34 -24.23 0.26 19.60
CA LEU A 34 -23.60 1.58 19.63
C LEU A 34 -24.61 2.72 19.86
N SER A 35 -25.91 2.42 19.96
CA SER A 35 -26.99 3.42 20.00
C SER A 35 -26.99 4.38 18.81
N ILE A 36 -26.70 3.85 17.62
CA ILE A 36 -26.60 4.59 16.35
C ILE A 36 -27.69 4.08 15.38
N PRO A 37 -28.40 4.95 14.64
CA PRO A 37 -29.34 4.50 13.63
C PRO A 37 -28.70 3.56 12.60
N SER A 38 -29.37 2.45 12.28
CA SER A 38 -28.85 1.45 11.33
C SER A 38 -28.54 2.02 9.95
N GLY A 39 -29.32 3.02 9.49
CA GLY A 39 -29.05 3.73 8.25
C GLY A 39 -27.74 4.52 8.25
N THR A 40 -27.32 5.04 9.42
CA THR A 40 -26.01 5.69 9.58
C THR A 40 -24.88 4.67 9.45
N ILE A 41 -25.04 3.48 10.04
CA ILE A 41 -24.08 2.38 9.89
C ILE A 41 -23.96 1.95 8.42
N GLY A 42 -25.08 1.83 7.69
CA GLY A 42 -25.07 1.53 6.26
C GLY A 42 -24.35 2.58 5.42
N GLY A 43 -24.51 3.87 5.77
CA GLY A 43 -23.73 4.96 5.16
C GLY A 43 -22.23 4.83 5.41
N TRP A 44 -21.82 4.44 6.62
CA TRP A 44 -20.41 4.20 6.94
C TRP A 44 -19.84 2.98 6.24
N MET A 45 -20.63 1.92 6.08
CA MET A 45 -20.23 0.76 5.27
C MET A 45 -20.00 1.13 3.81
N THR A 46 -20.84 2.02 3.25
CA THR A 46 -20.65 2.53 1.88
C THR A 46 -19.38 3.38 1.78
N ALA A 47 -19.13 4.24 2.77
CA ALA A 47 -17.90 5.04 2.84
C ALA A 47 -16.64 4.17 3.04
N ALA A 48 -16.72 3.10 3.83
CA ALA A 48 -15.64 2.14 4.03
C ALA A 48 -15.32 1.37 2.75
N LYS A 49 -16.33 0.89 2.02
CA LYS A 49 -16.14 0.28 0.69
C LYS A 49 -15.50 1.24 -0.32
N ALA A 50 -15.79 2.53 -0.21
CA ALA A 50 -15.15 3.58 -1.00
C ALA A 50 -13.75 3.99 -0.50
N GLY A 51 -13.20 3.31 0.51
CA GLY A 51 -11.88 3.58 1.07
C GLY A 51 -11.78 4.86 1.91
N ARG A 52 -12.91 5.46 2.31
CA ARG A 52 -12.96 6.72 3.09
C ARG A 52 -12.96 6.50 4.60
N ILE A 53 -13.24 5.27 5.04
CA ILE A 53 -13.18 4.86 6.44
C ILE A 53 -12.32 3.59 6.48
N PRO A 54 -11.12 3.62 7.08
CA PRO A 54 -10.29 2.44 7.22
C PRO A 54 -10.92 1.46 8.22
N ALA A 55 -10.73 0.16 8.01
CA ALA A 55 -11.32 -0.88 8.86
C ALA A 55 -10.59 -0.97 10.22
N ASN A 56 -9.25 -0.87 10.22
CA ASN A 56 -8.46 -0.83 11.45
C ASN A 56 -7.67 0.48 11.63
N PRO A 57 -7.32 0.83 12.89
CA PRO A 57 -6.40 1.93 13.18
C PRO A 57 -5.03 1.61 12.55
N GLY A 58 -4.62 2.41 11.56
CA GLY A 58 -3.34 2.22 10.85
C GLY A 58 -3.48 1.60 9.46
N ASP A 59 -4.65 1.09 9.08
CA ASP A 59 -4.89 0.67 7.70
C ASP A 59 -4.86 1.89 6.79
N LEU A 60 -3.91 1.87 5.86
CA LEU A 60 -3.84 2.82 4.77
C LEU A 60 -5.05 2.62 3.85
N SER A 61 -5.63 3.71 3.39
CA SER A 61 -6.67 3.65 2.37
C SER A 61 -6.15 2.98 1.10
N VAL A 62 -7.06 2.44 0.28
CA VAL A 62 -6.71 1.82 -1.00
C VAL A 62 -5.89 2.79 -1.87
N ALA A 63 -6.19 4.08 -1.84
CA ALA A 63 -5.45 5.11 -2.57
C ALA A 63 -4.01 5.29 -2.06
N GLU A 64 -3.81 5.23 -0.75
CA GLU A 64 -2.47 5.29 -0.15
C GLU A 64 -1.67 4.03 -0.47
N LEU A 65 -2.31 2.85 -0.40
CA LEU A 65 -1.69 1.57 -0.78
C LEU A 65 -1.30 1.53 -2.25
N THR A 66 -2.13 2.05 -3.17
CA THR A 66 -1.79 2.10 -4.60
C THR A 66 -0.64 3.08 -4.87
N ALA A 67 -0.63 4.24 -4.21
CA ALA A 67 0.47 5.19 -4.31
C ALA A 67 1.80 4.61 -3.79
N GLN A 68 1.77 3.92 -2.65
CA GLN A 68 2.95 3.24 -2.11
C GLN A 68 3.44 2.11 -3.01
N ASN A 69 2.52 1.29 -3.55
CA ASN A 69 2.88 0.25 -4.53
C ASN A 69 3.53 0.84 -5.78
N ALA A 70 3.02 1.95 -6.30
CA ALA A 70 3.61 2.63 -7.45
C ALA A 70 5.04 3.12 -7.14
N LYS A 71 5.25 3.74 -5.97
CA LYS A 71 6.57 4.18 -5.50
C LYS A 71 7.55 3.01 -5.37
N LEU A 72 7.13 1.93 -4.73
CA LEU A 72 7.96 0.73 -4.55
C LEU A 72 8.33 0.09 -5.88
N ARG A 73 7.39 0.01 -6.84
CA ARG A 73 7.68 -0.49 -8.19
C ARG A 73 8.71 0.36 -8.91
N LYS A 74 8.65 1.68 -8.76
CA LYS A 74 9.64 2.61 -9.34
C LYS A 74 11.03 2.37 -8.74
N GLN A 75 11.14 2.33 -7.40
CA GLN A 75 12.41 2.09 -6.71
C GLN A 75 13.00 0.72 -7.07
N LEU A 76 12.16 -0.31 -7.19
CA LEU A 76 12.58 -1.64 -7.60
C LEU A 76 13.13 -1.64 -9.04
N ALA A 77 12.52 -0.89 -9.95
CA ALA A 77 13.00 -0.76 -11.32
C ALA A 77 14.36 -0.04 -11.38
N GLU A 78 14.53 1.04 -10.63
CA GLU A 78 15.79 1.79 -10.51
C GLU A 78 16.91 0.89 -9.97
N ALA A 79 16.68 0.22 -8.83
CA ALA A 79 17.66 -0.68 -8.23
C ALA A 79 18.05 -1.86 -9.14
N ARG A 80 17.09 -2.39 -9.92
CA ARG A 80 17.38 -3.44 -10.92
C ARG A 80 18.28 -2.92 -12.04
N MET A 81 18.01 -1.71 -12.54
CA MET A 81 18.83 -1.09 -13.57
C MET A 81 20.27 -0.84 -13.07
N GLU A 82 20.42 -0.27 -11.87
CA GLU A 82 21.73 -0.05 -11.24
C GLU A 82 22.51 -1.36 -11.10
N LYS A 83 21.85 -2.42 -10.61
CA LYS A 83 22.46 -3.75 -10.50
C LYS A 83 22.95 -4.28 -11.85
N GLU A 84 22.18 -4.10 -12.91
CA GLU A 84 22.58 -4.54 -14.25
C GLU A 84 23.76 -3.73 -14.81
N ILE A 85 23.83 -2.43 -14.53
CA ILE A 85 25.00 -1.60 -14.89
C ILE A 85 26.24 -2.09 -14.14
N LEU A 86 26.14 -2.30 -12.83
CA LEU A 86 27.26 -2.79 -12.01
C LEU A 86 27.75 -4.16 -12.47
N LYS A 87 26.83 -5.09 -12.81
CA LYS A 87 27.19 -6.38 -13.39
C LYS A 87 27.95 -6.24 -14.71
N LYS A 88 27.48 -5.38 -15.61
CA LYS A 88 28.14 -5.14 -16.91
C LYS A 88 29.53 -4.55 -16.71
N ALA A 89 29.68 -3.59 -15.79
CA ALA A 89 30.97 -3.02 -15.43
C ALA A 89 31.92 -4.08 -14.85
N ALA A 90 31.45 -4.88 -13.88
CA ALA A 90 32.24 -5.97 -13.31
C ALA A 90 32.69 -6.99 -14.37
N ALA A 91 31.81 -7.35 -15.30
CA ALA A 91 32.14 -8.24 -16.41
C ALA A 91 33.17 -7.63 -17.37
N TYR A 92 33.09 -6.33 -17.64
CA TYR A 92 34.08 -5.61 -18.45
C TYR A 92 35.46 -5.63 -17.77
N PHE A 93 35.54 -5.23 -16.49
CA PHE A 93 36.79 -5.21 -15.75
C PHE A 93 37.40 -6.60 -15.58
N ALA A 94 36.58 -7.64 -15.34
CA ALA A 94 37.06 -9.01 -15.26
C ALA A 94 37.71 -9.50 -16.56
N LYS A 95 37.20 -9.07 -17.73
CA LYS A 95 37.80 -9.39 -19.04
C LYS A 95 39.15 -8.71 -19.24
N GLU A 96 39.26 -7.42 -18.90
CA GLU A 96 40.51 -6.65 -19.01
C GLU A 96 41.60 -7.11 -18.02
N SER A 97 41.20 -7.73 -16.90
CA SER A 97 42.13 -8.20 -15.86
C SER A 97 42.74 -9.58 -16.14
N LEU A 98 42.35 -10.28 -17.22
CA LEU A 98 42.96 -11.55 -17.60
C LEU A 98 44.31 -11.31 -18.30
N PRO A 99 45.46 -11.71 -17.73
CA PRO A 99 46.75 -11.51 -18.35
C PRO A 99 46.97 -12.57 -19.44
N GLY A 100 46.86 -12.18 -20.70
CA GLY A 100 47.38 -13.01 -21.79
C GLY A 100 46.76 -12.78 -23.16
N THR A 101 47.12 -11.67 -23.82
CA THR A 101 47.29 -11.59 -25.30
C THR A 101 47.78 -10.21 -25.73
N HIS A 102 48.90 -9.71 -25.18
CA HIS A 102 49.56 -8.52 -25.75
C HIS A 102 51.09 -8.48 -25.61
N VAL A 103 51.74 -9.61 -25.34
CA VAL A 103 53.19 -9.70 -25.10
C VAL A 103 53.98 -10.53 -26.12
N LEU A 104 53.38 -11.00 -27.23
CA LEU A 104 54.09 -11.88 -28.18
C LEU A 104 54.12 -11.40 -29.64
N SER A 105 53.97 -10.10 -29.92
CA SER A 105 54.07 -9.57 -31.31
C SER A 105 55.28 -8.67 -31.58
N GLN A 106 56.34 -8.73 -30.76
CA GLN A 106 57.56 -7.91 -30.94
C GLN A 106 58.86 -8.73 -31.03
N LEU A 107 58.79 -10.00 -31.45
CA LEU A 107 59.99 -10.79 -31.79
C LEU A 107 59.76 -11.61 -33.06
N LYS A 108 59.93 -10.96 -34.23
CA LYS A 108 60.73 -11.48 -35.34
C LYS A 108 60.98 -10.39 -36.39
#